data_AF-A0A818ZQC1-F1
#
_entry.id   AF-A0A818ZQC1-F1
#
_cell.length_a   1.000
_cell.length_b   1.000
_cell.length_c   1.000
_cell.angle_alpha   90.00
_cell.angle_beta   90.00
_cell.angle_gamma   90.00
#
_symmetry.space_group_name_H-M   'P 1'
#
loop_
_entity.id
_entity.type
_entity.pdbx_description
1 polymer ?
#
loop_
_entity_poly.entity_id
_entity_poly.type
_entity_poly.pdbx_seq_one_letter_code
_entity_poly.pdbx_strand_id
1 'polypeptide(L)'
;MKQLVLLLCLVHLVVTLHTRRAYFLEKGNSNILRSGEFLVYNGLTDTLAYEIKSSFGSDGRHFEIIASPSKEVVGKLMVKGEKIWREATFEVLDNQTRQWKMGKLIRHFKFWSPHQIDIEWDGPPIKHVIPGYMWYGTLINDRDTIMAEFQSRRLGKHAPLTYDLHVHSDDVPDPVFLFYVASINM
;
A
#
# COMPACT_ATOMS: atom_id res chain seq x y z
N MET A 1 -1.78 21.07 -31.37
CA MET A 1 -2.61 19.94 -30.88
C MET A 1 -1.92 18.58 -30.99
N LYS A 2 -1.49 18.12 -32.18
CA LYS A 2 -0.80 16.80 -32.35
C LYS A 2 0.49 16.65 -31.53
N GLN A 3 1.31 17.70 -31.42
CA GLN A 3 2.54 17.70 -30.63
C GLN A 3 2.29 17.61 -29.11
N LEU A 4 1.18 18.18 -28.61
CA LEU A 4 0.81 18.12 -27.19
C LEU A 4 0.35 16.70 -26.80
N VAL A 5 -0.41 16.05 -27.69
CA VAL A 5 -0.84 14.65 -27.50
C VAL A 5 0.36 13.70 -27.52
N LEU A 6 1.30 13.90 -28.44
CA LEU A 6 2.52 13.09 -28.51
C LEU A 6 3.38 13.26 -27.25
N LEU A 7 3.51 14.48 -26.74
CA LEU A 7 4.23 14.78 -25.50
C LEU A 7 3.55 14.12 -24.30
N LEU A 8 2.22 14.20 -24.19
CA LEU A 8 1.45 13.53 -23.14
C LEU A 8 1.59 12.01 -23.20
N CYS A 9 1.55 11.41 -24.40
CA CYS A 9 1.79 9.98 -24.58
C CYS A 9 3.23 9.59 -24.21
N LEU A 10 4.23 10.38 -24.57
CA LEU A 10 5.63 10.15 -24.20
C LEU A 10 5.86 10.28 -22.70
N VAL A 11 5.25 11.26 -22.03
CA VAL A 11 5.31 11.40 -20.57
C VAL A 11 4.63 10.21 -19.90
N HIS A 12 3.46 9.78 -20.37
CA HIS A 12 2.80 8.55 -19.87
C HIS A 12 3.65 7.29 -20.11
N LEU A 13 4.33 7.20 -21.25
CA LEU A 13 5.20 6.07 -21.59
C LEU A 13 6.46 6.06 -20.71
N VAL A 14 7.07 7.22 -20.45
CA VAL A 14 8.27 7.34 -19.60
C VAL A 14 7.93 7.05 -18.13
N VAL A 15 6.77 7.50 -17.67
CA VAL A 15 6.26 7.20 -16.31
C VAL A 15 5.97 5.70 -16.17
N THR A 16 5.36 5.05 -17.17
CA THR A 16 5.12 3.60 -17.14
C THR A 16 6.39 2.75 -17.32
N LEU A 17 7.42 3.25 -18.01
CA LEU A 17 8.72 2.58 -18.15
C LEU A 17 9.60 2.63 -16.88
N HIS A 18 9.35 3.58 -15.97
CA HIS A 18 10.12 3.67 -14.71
C HIS A 18 9.48 2.92 -13.53
N THR A 19 8.19 2.60 -13.60
CA THR A 19 7.53 1.77 -12.58
C THR A 19 7.89 0.31 -12.77
N ARG A 20 8.87 -0.18 -12.00
CA ARG A 20 9.30 -1.59 -12.04
C ARG A 20 8.25 -2.54 -11.47
N ARG A 21 7.45 -2.08 -10.51
CA ARG A 21 6.43 -2.88 -9.82
C ARG A 21 5.15 -2.06 -9.72
N ALA A 22 4.10 -2.54 -10.36
CA ALA A 22 2.78 -1.93 -10.31
C ALA A 22 1.77 -2.97 -9.80
N TYR A 23 0.86 -2.53 -8.95
CA TYR A 23 -0.18 -3.36 -8.36
C TYR A 23 -1.54 -2.72 -8.51
N PHE A 24 -2.54 -3.54 -8.79
CA PHE A 24 -3.94 -3.19 -8.72
C PHE A 24 -4.57 -3.89 -7.52
N LEU A 25 -5.08 -3.12 -6.56
CA LEU A 25 -5.71 -3.62 -5.36
C LEU A 25 -7.22 -3.50 -5.50
N GLU A 26 -7.89 -4.64 -5.46
CA GLU A 26 -9.35 -4.73 -5.50
C GLU A 26 -9.87 -5.08 -4.11
N LYS A 27 -10.70 -4.19 -3.55
CA LYS A 27 -11.51 -4.54 -2.39
C LYS A 27 -12.62 -5.46 -2.90
N GLY A 28 -12.55 -6.74 -2.57
CA GLY A 28 -13.47 -7.71 -3.14
C GLY A 28 -14.95 -7.38 -2.89
N ASN A 29 -15.79 -7.85 -3.80
CA ASN A 29 -17.19 -7.45 -3.96
C ASN A 29 -18.17 -8.15 -2.99
N SER A 30 -17.66 -8.83 -1.95
CA SER A 30 -18.52 -9.50 -0.98
C SER A 30 -18.96 -8.51 0.11
N ASN A 31 -20.21 -8.59 0.54
CA ASN A 31 -20.76 -7.84 1.68
C ASN A 31 -20.04 -8.11 3.03
N ILE A 32 -18.94 -8.87 3.02
CA ILE A 32 -18.24 -9.40 4.21
C ILE A 32 -16.77 -8.94 4.28
N LEU A 33 -16.20 -8.36 3.22
CA LEU A 33 -14.80 -7.91 3.26
C LEU A 33 -14.65 -6.67 4.15
N ARG A 34 -13.92 -6.87 5.25
CA ARG A 34 -13.70 -5.89 6.32
C ARG A 34 -12.72 -4.83 5.84
N SER A 35 -12.64 -3.68 6.53
CA SER A 35 -11.77 -2.56 6.11
C SER A 35 -10.31 -2.99 5.88
N GLY A 36 -9.63 -2.61 4.80
CA GLY A 36 -8.21 -2.97 4.62
C GLY A 36 -7.92 -4.40 4.11
N GLU A 37 -8.92 -5.19 3.72
CA GLU A 37 -8.73 -6.46 3.00
C GLU A 37 -8.74 -6.24 1.48
N PHE A 38 -7.84 -6.91 0.75
CA PHE A 38 -7.63 -6.70 -0.68
C PHE A 38 -7.19 -7.96 -1.41
N LEU A 39 -7.59 -8.09 -2.68
CA LEU A 39 -6.89 -8.90 -3.66
C LEU A 39 -5.91 -8.00 -4.40
N VAL A 40 -4.65 -8.42 -4.52
CA VAL A 40 -3.57 -7.63 -5.09
C VAL A 40 -3.08 -8.30 -6.36
N TYR A 41 -3.34 -7.67 -7.49
CA TYR A 41 -2.95 -8.13 -8.81
C TYR A 41 -1.69 -7.41 -9.26
N ASN A 42 -0.79 -8.12 -9.93
CA ASN A 42 0.32 -7.49 -10.63
C ASN A 42 -0.25 -6.71 -11.82
N GLY A 43 -0.03 -5.40 -11.86
CA GLY A 43 -0.59 -4.50 -12.86
C GLY A 43 -0.04 -4.68 -14.28
N LEU A 44 1.06 -5.44 -14.45
CA LEU A 44 1.64 -5.75 -15.76
C LEU A 44 1.10 -7.07 -16.33
N THR A 45 0.91 -8.07 -15.47
CA THR A 45 0.53 -9.44 -15.89
C THR A 45 -0.93 -9.79 -15.63
N ASP A 46 -1.65 -8.95 -14.87
CA ASP A 46 -3.03 -9.19 -14.42
C ASP A 46 -3.19 -10.51 -13.62
N THR A 47 -2.09 -10.98 -13.02
CA THR A 47 -2.09 -12.19 -12.19
C THR A 47 -2.16 -11.82 -10.72
N LEU A 48 -2.92 -12.59 -9.93
CA LEU A 48 -2.95 -12.43 -8.48
C LEU A 48 -1.55 -12.62 -7.89
N ALA A 49 -1.01 -11.56 -7.29
CA ALA A 49 0.30 -11.53 -6.65
C ALA A 49 0.20 -11.72 -5.13
N TYR A 50 -0.79 -11.09 -4.49
CA TYR A 50 -1.02 -11.22 -3.05
C TYR A 50 -2.50 -11.22 -2.67
N GLU A 51 -2.81 -11.78 -1.51
CA GLU A 51 -4.08 -11.60 -0.81
C GLU A 51 -3.80 -10.93 0.54
N ILE A 52 -4.53 -9.85 0.86
CA ILE A 52 -4.50 -9.22 2.18
C ILE A 52 -5.77 -9.62 2.93
N LYS A 53 -5.61 -10.42 3.99
CA LYS A 53 -6.71 -10.90 4.82
C LYS A 53 -6.62 -10.33 6.22
N SER A 54 -7.76 -10.21 6.89
CA SER A 54 -7.79 -9.78 8.28
C SER A 54 -8.45 -10.78 9.21
N SER A 55 -8.04 -10.73 10.47
CA SER A 55 -8.67 -11.47 11.57
C SER A 55 -8.76 -10.58 12.80
N PHE A 56 -9.65 -10.94 13.73
CA PHE A 56 -9.74 -10.28 15.04
C PHE A 56 -9.19 -11.22 16.11
N GLY A 57 -8.25 -10.72 16.89
CA GLY A 57 -7.71 -11.34 18.08
C GLY A 57 -8.12 -10.59 19.35
N SER A 58 -7.76 -11.14 20.52
CA SER A 58 -7.98 -10.48 21.82
C SER A 58 -7.14 -9.22 22.01
N ASP A 59 -6.06 -9.09 21.25
CA ASP A 59 -5.04 -8.05 21.30
C ASP A 59 -5.21 -6.98 20.21
N GLY A 60 -6.11 -7.18 19.25
CA GLY A 60 -6.38 -6.22 18.18
C GLY A 60 -6.83 -6.86 16.87
N ARG A 61 -6.74 -6.07 15.80
CA ARG A 61 -6.98 -6.54 14.45
C ARG A 61 -5.66 -6.92 13.80
N HIS A 62 -5.63 -8.09 13.17
CA HIS A 62 -4.47 -8.63 12.48
C HIS A 62 -4.72 -8.64 10.99
N PHE A 63 -3.68 -8.38 10.21
CA PHE A 63 -3.67 -8.51 8.77
C PHE A 63 -2.50 -9.38 8.34
N GLU A 64 -2.75 -10.24 7.36
CA GLU A 64 -1.72 -11.08 6.75
C GLU A 64 -1.67 -10.80 5.25
N ILE A 65 -0.45 -10.65 4.73
CA ILE A 65 -0.19 -10.61 3.29
C ILE A 65 0.28 -11.98 2.88
N ILE A 66 -0.49 -12.62 2.01
CA ILE A 66 -0.27 -13.98 1.53
C ILE A 66 0.17 -13.90 0.08
N ALA A 67 1.37 -14.37 -0.23
CA ALA A 67 1.88 -14.42 -1.60
C ALA A 67 1.17 -15.49 -2.43
N SER A 68 0.93 -15.18 -3.70
CA SER A 68 0.35 -16.08 -4.70
C SER A 68 1.40 -16.39 -5.77
N PRO A 69 1.50 -17.64 -6.25
CA PRO A 69 0.64 -18.79 -5.91
C PRO A 69 1.08 -19.58 -4.67
N SER A 70 2.21 -19.24 -4.04
CA SER A 70 2.84 -20.05 -2.98
C SER A 70 1.98 -20.25 -1.73
N LYS A 71 1.01 -19.35 -1.49
CA LYS A 71 0.21 -19.25 -0.26
C LYS A 71 1.06 -19.03 1.00
N GLU A 72 2.30 -18.56 0.84
CA GLU A 72 3.17 -18.21 1.94
C GLU A 72 2.75 -16.86 2.54
N VAL A 73 2.71 -16.78 3.87
CA VAL A 73 2.54 -15.49 4.57
C VAL A 73 3.87 -14.75 4.53
N VAL A 74 3.87 -13.61 3.84
CA VAL A 74 5.07 -12.76 3.64
C VAL A 74 5.03 -11.48 4.47
N GLY A 75 3.90 -11.16 5.08
CA GLY A 75 3.77 -10.02 5.98
C GLY A 75 2.69 -10.25 7.01
N LYS A 76 2.87 -9.70 8.21
CA LYS A 76 1.87 -9.64 9.28
C LYS A 76 1.79 -8.23 9.84
N LEU A 77 0.61 -7.68 10.04
CA LEU A 77 0.37 -6.37 10.66
C LEU A 77 -0.60 -6.54 11.81
N MET A 78 -0.25 -6.00 12.97
CA MET A 78 -1.10 -5.95 14.15
C MET A 78 -1.46 -4.49 14.45
N VAL A 79 -2.77 -4.21 14.54
CA VAL A 79 -3.31 -2.91 14.87
C VAL A 79 -4.12 -2.98 16.16
N LYS A 80 -3.67 -2.26 17.17
CA LYS A 80 -4.38 -2.12 18.45
C LYS A 80 -5.33 -0.94 18.39
N GLY A 81 -6.64 -1.18 18.59
CA GLY A 81 -7.64 -0.11 18.64
C GLY A 81 -7.92 0.55 17.28
N GLU A 82 -8.41 -0.23 16.32
CA GLU A 82 -8.62 0.12 14.90
C GLU A 82 -9.21 1.51 14.59
N LYS A 83 -10.10 2.07 15.43
CA LYS A 83 -10.70 3.40 15.15
C LYS A 83 -9.82 4.60 15.54
N ILE A 84 -8.85 4.39 16.42
CA ILE A 84 -8.06 5.45 17.06
C ILE A 84 -6.57 5.08 17.15
N TRP A 85 -6.11 4.13 16.32
CA TRP A 85 -4.75 3.64 16.41
C TRP A 85 -3.77 4.75 16.05
N ARG A 86 -2.76 4.93 16.91
CA ARG A 86 -1.64 5.84 16.68
C ARG A 86 -0.44 5.11 16.10
N GLU A 87 -0.25 3.86 16.52
CA GLU A 87 0.84 3.02 16.08
C GLU A 87 0.31 1.63 15.76
N ALA A 88 0.86 1.04 14.69
CA ALA A 88 0.68 -0.35 14.35
C ALA A 88 2.04 -0.96 14.05
N THR A 89 2.23 -2.22 14.46
CA THR A 89 3.49 -2.93 14.24
C THR A 89 3.28 -3.97 13.16
N PHE A 90 4.26 -4.10 12.26
CA PHE A 90 4.20 -5.12 11.22
C PHE A 90 5.54 -5.83 11.08
N GLU A 91 5.49 -7.07 10.66
CA GLU A 91 6.65 -7.87 10.31
C GLU A 91 6.55 -8.30 8.85
N VAL A 92 7.68 -8.29 8.13
CA VAL A 92 7.77 -8.77 6.75
C VAL A 92 8.89 -9.79 6.64
N LEU A 93 8.63 -10.87 5.91
CA LEU A 93 9.59 -11.92 5.68
C LEU A 93 10.61 -11.46 4.63
N ASP A 94 11.88 -11.41 5.02
CA ASP A 94 12.98 -11.13 4.10
C ASP A 94 13.21 -12.36 3.21
N ASN A 95 13.04 -12.20 1.89
CA ASN A 95 13.12 -13.33 0.96
C ASN A 95 14.53 -13.92 0.83
N GLN A 96 15.59 -13.15 1.10
CA GLN A 96 16.97 -13.60 0.96
C GLN A 96 17.44 -14.34 2.22
N THR A 97 17.18 -13.75 3.39
CA THR A 97 17.64 -14.28 4.68
C THR A 97 16.63 -15.20 5.35
N ARG A 98 15.37 -15.17 4.90
CA ARG A 98 14.24 -15.91 5.48
C ARG A 98 13.98 -15.53 6.95
N GLN A 99 14.40 -14.35 7.35
CA GLN A 99 14.18 -13.78 8.68
C GLN A 99 13.01 -12.79 8.64
N TRP A 100 12.25 -12.76 9.73
CA TRP A 100 11.21 -11.74 9.92
C TRP A 100 11.86 -10.44 10.37
N LYS A 101 11.58 -9.37 9.64
CA LYS A 101 12.03 -8.02 9.96
C LYS A 101 10.86 -7.18 10.42
N MET A 102 11.11 -6.34 11.42
CA MET A 102 10.11 -5.56 12.11
C MET A 102 10.05 -4.12 11.58
N GLY A 103 8.84 -3.58 11.51
CA GLY A 103 8.57 -2.19 11.18
C GLY A 103 7.33 -1.65 11.90
N LYS A 104 7.07 -0.36 11.71
CA LYS A 104 5.94 0.35 12.32
C LYS A 104 5.25 1.28 11.35
N LEU A 105 3.94 1.41 11.52
CA LEU A 105 3.14 2.47 10.94
C LEU A 105 2.77 3.45 12.05
N ILE A 106 2.98 4.74 11.83
CA ILE A 106 2.73 5.80 12.80
C ILE A 106 1.72 6.76 12.20
N ARG A 107 0.49 6.75 12.72
CA ARG A 107 -0.59 7.65 12.31
C ARG A 107 -0.53 8.93 13.12
N HIS A 108 -0.34 10.04 12.43
CA HIS A 108 -0.38 11.37 13.00
C HIS A 108 -1.79 11.95 12.90
N PHE A 109 -2.43 12.13 14.06
CA PHE A 109 -3.72 12.82 14.14
C PHE A 109 -3.48 14.32 14.25
N LYS A 110 -3.76 15.06 13.18
CA LYS A 110 -3.82 16.52 13.18
C LYS A 110 -5.25 16.96 12.92
N PHE A 111 -5.77 17.85 13.77
CA PHE A 111 -7.17 18.30 13.78
C PHE A 111 -7.65 18.89 12.43
N TRP A 112 -6.71 19.34 11.59
CA TRP A 112 -6.96 20.00 10.30
C TRP A 112 -6.17 19.40 9.13
N SER A 113 -5.37 18.35 9.38
CA SER A 113 -4.56 17.71 8.34
C SER A 113 -4.94 16.24 8.23
N PRO A 114 -5.26 15.77 7.02
CA PRO A 114 -5.64 14.39 6.77
C PRO A 114 -4.53 13.44 7.21
N HIS A 115 -4.94 12.25 7.63
CA HIS A 115 -4.14 11.18 8.24
C HIS A 115 -2.78 10.98 7.56
N GLN A 116 -1.74 11.59 8.11
CA GLN A 116 -0.37 11.30 7.72
C GLN A 116 0.01 9.99 8.42
N ILE A 117 0.49 9.02 7.65
CA ILE A 117 1.04 7.78 8.18
C ILE A 117 2.50 7.74 7.74
N ASP A 118 3.40 7.66 8.71
CA ASP A 118 4.81 7.41 8.46
C ASP A 118 5.09 5.91 8.64
N ILE A 119 6.09 5.41 7.92
CA ILE A 119 6.54 4.01 7.98
C ILE A 119 7.98 4.00 8.49
N GLU A 120 8.21 3.25 9.56
CA GLU A 120 9.55 2.89 10.00
C GLU A 120 9.85 1.47 9.51
N TRP A 121 10.83 1.34 8.62
CA TRP A 121 11.25 0.07 8.04
C TRP A 121 12.76 0.10 7.77
N ASP A 122 13.51 -0.79 8.44
CA ASP A 122 14.95 -1.07 8.27
C ASP A 122 15.73 -0.04 7.42
N GLY A 123 15.95 1.16 7.97
CA GLY A 123 16.48 2.30 7.23
C GLY A 123 15.81 3.62 7.59
N PRO A 124 16.00 4.68 6.77
CA PRO A 124 15.37 5.97 7.00
C PRO A 124 13.84 5.89 6.93
N PRO A 125 13.13 6.73 7.71
CA PRO A 125 11.67 6.72 7.75
C PRO A 125 11.09 7.09 6.39
N ILE A 126 10.09 6.33 5.96
CA ILE A 126 9.30 6.63 4.76
C ILE A 126 8.10 7.47 5.21
N LYS A 127 7.93 8.63 4.59
CA LYS A 127 6.90 9.60 4.95
C LYS A 127 5.86 9.67 3.84
N HIS A 128 4.60 9.78 4.24
CA HIS A 128 3.56 10.19 3.31
C HIS A 128 3.64 11.70 3.08
N VAL A 129 3.86 12.09 1.83
CA VAL A 129 3.87 13.49 1.41
C VAL A 129 2.79 13.70 0.36
N ILE A 130 1.65 14.17 0.84
CA ILE A 130 0.64 15.00 0.18
C ILE A 130 -0.46 15.33 1.21
N PRO A 131 -0.89 16.61 1.32
CA PRO A 131 -1.92 17.01 2.28
C PRO A 131 -3.28 16.96 1.60
N GLY A 132 -4.08 15.92 1.82
CA GLY A 132 -5.48 16.05 1.38
C GLY A 132 -6.42 14.93 1.75
N TYR A 133 -6.17 13.74 1.23
CA TYR A 133 -7.26 12.80 1.03
C TYR A 133 -6.71 11.38 0.91
N MET A 134 -7.37 10.41 1.55
CA MET A 134 -7.06 8.96 1.50
C MET A 134 -7.14 8.33 0.09
N TRP A 135 -7.22 9.14 -0.95
CA TRP A 135 -7.56 8.79 -2.33
C TRP A 135 -6.36 8.89 -3.27
N TYR A 136 -5.28 9.55 -2.85
CA TYR A 136 -4.01 9.54 -3.55
C TYR A 136 -2.90 9.91 -2.57
N GLY A 137 -1.68 9.49 -2.84
CA GLY A 137 -0.54 9.90 -2.03
C GLY A 137 0.78 9.38 -2.57
N THR A 138 1.84 10.07 -2.17
CA THR A 138 3.22 9.75 -2.53
C THR A 138 3.97 9.42 -1.25
N LEU A 139 4.64 8.27 -1.23
CA LEU A 139 5.54 7.86 -0.18
C LEU A 139 6.95 8.24 -0.58
N ILE A 140 7.65 8.99 0.26
CA ILE A 140 9.03 9.42 0.03
C ILE A 140 9.93 9.01 1.19
N ASN A 141 11.23 8.82 0.96
CA ASN A 141 12.19 8.64 2.05
C ASN A 141 12.68 9.98 2.62
N ASP A 142 13.66 9.94 3.52
CA ASP A 142 14.28 11.10 4.16
C ASP A 142 15.07 12.02 3.21
N ARG A 143 15.37 11.55 1.99
CA ARG A 143 16.06 12.29 0.92
C ARG A 143 15.09 12.80 -0.15
N ASP A 144 13.80 12.84 0.16
CA ASP A 144 12.73 13.23 -0.76
C ASP A 144 12.66 12.38 -2.04
N THR A 145 13.18 11.15 -2.01
CA THR A 145 13.08 10.21 -3.13
C THR A 145 11.74 9.53 -3.09
N ILE A 146 11.01 9.52 -4.22
CA ILE A 146 9.74 8.82 -4.35
C ILE A 146 9.98 7.31 -4.26
N MET A 147 9.37 6.69 -3.26
CA MET A 147 9.44 5.25 -2.98
C MET A 147 8.25 4.52 -3.60
N ALA A 148 7.06 5.09 -3.47
CA ALA A 148 5.83 4.56 -4.05
C ALA A 148 4.77 5.66 -4.20
N GLU A 149 3.82 5.45 -5.09
CA GLU A 149 2.66 6.30 -5.30
C GLU A 149 1.42 5.43 -5.33
N PHE A 150 0.32 5.91 -4.76
CA PHE A 150 -0.95 5.21 -4.84
C PHE A 150 -2.06 6.18 -5.22
N GLN A 151 -3.07 5.64 -5.89
CA GLN A 151 -4.26 6.37 -6.28
C GLN A 151 -5.47 5.46 -6.17
N SER A 152 -6.52 5.92 -5.51
CA SER A 152 -7.80 5.24 -5.50
C SER A 152 -8.54 5.51 -6.81
N ARG A 153 -9.14 4.46 -7.34
CA ARG A 153 -10.07 4.52 -8.47
C ARG A 153 -11.46 4.19 -7.98
N ARG A 154 -12.41 5.06 -8.30
CA ARG A 154 -13.85 4.75 -8.25
C ARG A 154 -14.40 4.69 -9.66
N LEU A 155 -14.68 3.49 -10.14
CA LEU A 155 -15.31 3.26 -11.44
C LEU A 155 -16.85 3.45 -11.38
N GLY A 156 -17.29 4.56 -10.77
CA GLY A 156 -18.71 4.88 -10.55
C GLY A 156 -19.14 4.86 -9.07
N LYS A 157 -20.39 5.26 -8.80
CA LYS A 157 -20.93 5.42 -7.43
C LYS A 157 -21.06 4.11 -6.64
N HIS A 158 -21.18 2.98 -7.34
CA HIS A 158 -21.40 1.65 -6.75
C HIS A 158 -20.24 0.68 -7.01
N ALA A 159 -19.18 1.13 -7.68
CA ALA A 159 -18.02 0.28 -7.91
C ALA A 159 -17.24 0.08 -6.60
N PRO A 160 -16.65 -1.12 -6.39
CA PRO A 160 -15.74 -1.34 -5.28
C PRO A 160 -14.61 -0.32 -5.32
N LEU A 161 -14.13 0.06 -4.14
CA LEU A 161 -12.98 0.93 -4.02
C LEU A 161 -11.74 0.15 -4.45
N THR A 162 -11.06 0.64 -5.47
CA THR A 162 -9.85 0.02 -6.03
C THR A 162 -8.69 0.99 -5.88
N TYR A 163 -7.48 0.48 -5.87
CA TYR A 163 -6.26 1.29 -5.81
C TYR A 163 -5.25 0.83 -6.85
N ASP A 164 -4.61 1.78 -7.50
CA ASP A 164 -3.32 1.54 -8.14
C ASP A 164 -2.24 1.85 -7.12
N LEU A 165 -1.24 0.99 -7.04
CA LEU A 165 -0.02 1.19 -6.28
C LEU A 165 1.16 1.01 -7.23
N HIS A 166 1.95 2.05 -7.40
CA HIS A 166 3.17 2.04 -8.19
C HIS A 166 4.37 2.12 -7.23
N VAL A 167 5.21 1.11 -7.24
CA VAL A 167 6.40 1.01 -6.38
C VAL A 167 7.64 1.29 -7.23
N HIS A 168 8.43 2.27 -6.78
CA HIS A 168 9.60 2.80 -7.49
C HIS A 168 10.92 2.41 -6.83
N SER A 169 10.92 2.17 -5.51
CA SER A 169 12.11 1.72 -4.78
C SER A 169 12.25 0.20 -4.85
N ASP A 170 13.46 -0.33 -4.99
CA ASP A 170 13.76 -1.78 -4.84
C ASP A 170 14.28 -2.13 -3.43
N ASP A 171 14.57 -1.13 -2.59
CA ASP A 171 15.17 -1.29 -1.26
C ASP A 171 14.15 -1.73 -0.20
N VAL A 172 12.86 -1.52 -0.49
CA VAL A 172 11.75 -1.81 0.43
C VAL A 172 10.87 -2.90 -0.19
N PRO A 173 10.53 -3.96 0.57
CA PRO A 173 9.74 -5.05 0.05
C PRO A 173 8.26 -4.66 -0.08
N ASP A 174 7.58 -5.18 -1.10
CA ASP A 174 6.20 -4.83 -1.44
C ASP A 174 5.20 -4.91 -0.28
N PRO A 175 5.28 -5.93 0.63
CA PRO A 175 4.40 -6.00 1.79
C PRO A 175 4.36 -4.74 2.65
N VAL A 176 5.45 -3.97 2.72
CA VAL A 176 5.50 -2.70 3.48
C VAL A 176 4.54 -1.67 2.89
N PHE A 177 4.59 -1.49 1.56
CA PHE A 177 3.71 -0.55 0.85
C PHE A 177 2.26 -1.03 0.86
N LEU A 178 2.05 -2.34 0.76
CA LEU A 178 0.71 -2.94 0.86
C LEU A 178 0.09 -2.74 2.25
N PHE A 179 0.87 -2.85 3.34
CA PHE A 179 0.38 -2.54 4.67
C PHE A 179 0.01 -1.08 4.85
N TYR A 180 0.77 -0.18 4.24
CA TYR A 180 0.40 1.23 4.22
C TYR A 180 -0.98 1.43 3.55
N VAL A 181 -1.20 0.84 2.35
CA VAL A 181 -2.50 0.96 1.65
C VAL A 181 -3.63 0.28 2.43
N ALA A 182 -3.37 -0.85 3.08
CA ALA A 182 -4.34 -1.48 3.97
C ALA A 182 -4.73 -0.55 5.13
N SER A 183 -3.75 0.13 5.73
CA SER A 183 -3.92 0.94 6.93
C SER A 183 -4.62 2.28 6.71
N ILE A 184 -4.46 2.90 5.53
CA ILE A 184 -5.27 4.09 5.16
C ILE A 184 -6.75 3.73 4.95
N ASN A 185 -7.05 2.45 4.76
CA ASN A 185 -8.41 1.94 4.58
C ASN A 185 -9.02 1.42 5.90
N MET A 186 -8.41 1.70 7.06
CA MET A 186 -8.90 1.34 8.40
C MET A 186 -9.44 2.56 9.15
#